data_AF-A0A7X8K4T8-F1
#
_entry.id   AF-A0A7X8K4T8-F1
#
_cell.length_a   1.000
_cell.length_b   1.000
_cell.length_c   1.000
_cell.angle_alpha   90.00
_cell.angle_beta   90.00
_cell.angle_gamma   90.00
#
_symmetry.space_group_name_H-M   'P 1'
#
loop_
_entity.id
_entity.type
_entity.pdbx_description
1 polymer ?
#
loop_
_entity_poly.entity_id
_entity_poly.type
_entity_poly.pdbx_seq_one_letter_code
_entity_poly.pdbx_strand_id
1 'polypeptide(L)' 'MAIVSKGRTEYTVTINDRWCKGCGICVFLCPQGVLRLQQGKAFVYEKGACIGCRNCELHCPDFAIQVGGETI' A
#
# COMPACT_ATOMS: atom_id res chain seq x y z
N MET A 1 26.58 -15.15 -18.02
CA MET A 1 25.96 -14.40 -16.90
C MET A 1 24.45 -14.48 -17.09
N ALA A 2 23.78 -15.40 -16.38
CA ALA A 2 22.34 -15.57 -16.48
C ALA A 2 21.66 -14.41 -15.75
N ILE A 3 20.96 -13.56 -16.48
CA ILE A 3 20.01 -12.61 -15.91
C ILE A 3 18.84 -13.42 -15.37
N VAL A 4 18.87 -13.74 -14.07
CA VAL A 4 17.73 -14.32 -13.36
C VAL A 4 16.60 -13.28 -13.41
N SER A 5 15.66 -13.48 -14.32
CA SER A 5 14.36 -12.82 -14.36
C SER A 5 13.57 -13.20 -13.10
N LYS A 6 13.88 -12.52 -11.99
CA LYS A 6 13.16 -12.63 -10.72
C LYS A 6 11.70 -12.25 -10.97
N GLY A 7 10.78 -13.20 -10.78
CA GLY A 7 9.34 -12.99 -10.97
C GLY A 7 8.87 -11.73 -10.25
N ARG A 8 8.04 -10.91 -10.92
CA ARG A 8 7.44 -9.74 -10.28
C ARG A 8 6.38 -10.24 -9.30
N THR A 9 6.68 -10.18 -8.01
CA THR A 9 5.66 -10.30 -6.97
C THR A 9 4.69 -9.13 -7.11
N GLU A 10 3.43 -9.40 -7.42
CA GLU A 10 2.41 -8.37 -7.50
C GLU A 10 1.85 -8.11 -6.11
N TYR A 11 2.07 -6.89 -5.60
CA TYR A 11 1.56 -6.48 -4.28
C TYR A 11 0.22 -5.75 -4.42
N THR A 12 -0.71 -6.08 -3.55
CA THR A 12 -2.01 -5.40 -3.47
C THR A 12 -2.11 -4.59 -2.17
N VAL A 13 -2.82 -3.47 -2.22
CA VAL A 13 -3.13 -2.66 -1.03
C VAL A 13 -4.63 -2.53 -0.93
N THR A 14 -5.18 -2.92 0.20
CA THR A 14 -6.62 -2.85 0.49
C THR A 14 -6.85 -1.90 1.66
N ILE A 15 -7.87 -1.06 1.56
CA ILE A 15 -8.22 -0.06 2.58
C ILE A 15 -9.67 -0.29 3.01
N ASN A 16 -9.91 -0.37 4.31
CA ASN A 16 -11.23 -0.43 4.90
C ASN A 16 -11.72 1.00 5.21
N ASP A 17 -12.62 1.52 4.37
CA ASP A 17 -13.14 2.88 4.48
C ASP A 17 -13.91 3.16 5.78
N ARG A 18 -14.49 2.13 6.40
CA ARG A 18 -15.21 2.28 7.68
C ARG A 18 -14.22 2.57 8.82
N TRP A 19 -13.01 2.03 8.74
CA TRP A 19 -11.99 2.17 9.77
C TRP A 19 -11.06 3.35 9.49
N CYS A 20 -10.78 3.64 8.22
CA CYS A 20 -9.94 4.77 7.82
C CYS A 20 -10.47 6.10 8.38
N LYS A 21 -9.65 6.82 9.15
CA LYS A 21 -9.99 8.16 9.67
C LYS A 21 -9.45 9.33 8.85
N GLY A 22 -8.75 9.05 7.75
CA GLY A 22 -8.23 10.09 6.87
C GLY A 22 -6.99 10.83 7.38
N CYS A 23 -6.26 10.27 8.36
CA CYS A 23 -5.12 10.93 9.00
C CYS A 23 -3.91 11.19 8.09
N GLY A 24 -3.81 10.52 6.94
CA GLY A 24 -2.76 10.76 5.95
C GLY A 24 -1.38 10.16 6.26
N ILE A 25 -1.18 9.52 7.41
CA ILE A 25 0.11 8.88 7.80
C ILE A 25 0.60 7.91 6.71
N CYS A 26 -0.31 7.10 6.18
CA CYS A 26 0.00 6.14 5.12
C CYS A 26 0.46 6.80 3.81
N VAL A 27 -0.05 7.99 3.50
CA VAL A 27 0.36 8.78 2.32
C VAL A 27 1.77 9.31 2.51
N PHE A 28 2.06 9.85 3.70
CA PHE A 28 3.38 10.39 4.04
C PHE A 28 4.46 9.30 4.03
N LEU A 29 4.17 8.12 4.57
CA LEU A 29 5.14 7.04 4.71
C LEU A 29 5.35 6.19 3.45
N CYS A 30 4.52 6.37 2.41
CA CYS A 30 4.61 5.54 1.21
C CYS A 30 5.76 6.02 0.30
N PRO A 31 6.90 5.29 0.21
CA PRO A 31 8.04 5.74 -0.59
C PRO A 31 7.76 5.72 -2.10
N GLN A 32 6.75 4.97 -2.53
CA GLN A 32 6.34 4.83 -3.93
C GLN A 32 5.14 5.73 -4.29
N GLY A 33 4.61 6.48 -3.31
CA GLY A 33 3.47 7.37 -3.55
C GLY A 33 2.19 6.65 -4.01
N VAL A 34 2.00 5.37 -3.65
CA VAL A 34 0.83 4.54 -4.02
C VAL A 34 -0.48 5.07 -3.46
N LEU A 35 -0.43 5.78 -2.33
CA LEU A 35 -1.60 6.22 -1.57
C LEU A 35 -1.82 7.73 -1.70
N ARG A 36 -3.09 8.15 -1.71
CA ARG A 36 -3.51 9.56 -1.66
C ARG A 36 -4.73 9.71 -0.75
N LEU A 37 -5.03 10.95 -0.36
CA LEU A 37 -6.28 11.30 0.31
C LEU A 37 -7.27 11.89 -0.69
N GLN A 38 -8.51 11.42 -0.66
CA GLN A 38 -9.64 12.00 -1.38
C GLN A 38 -10.85 11.93 -0.47
N GLN A 39 -11.61 13.04 -0.39
CA GLN A 39 -12.82 13.14 0.45
C GLN A 39 -12.59 12.69 1.92
N GLY A 40 -11.41 13.00 2.47
CA GLY A 40 -11.06 12.64 3.85
C GLY A 40 -10.79 11.15 4.08
N LYS A 41 -10.56 10.36 3.02
CA LYS A 41 -10.23 8.93 3.11
C LYS A 41 -8.99 8.62 2.27
N ALA A 42 -8.22 7.65 2.74
CA ALA A 42 -7.10 7.12 1.96
C ALA A 42 -7.62 6.22 0.84
N PHE A 43 -7.05 6.32 -0.35
CA PHE A 43 -7.34 5.44 -1.48
C PHE A 43 -6.05 5.07 -2.21
N VAL A 44 -6.10 3.98 -2.97
CA VAL A 44 -4.98 3.52 -3.80
C VAL A 44 -4.99 4.26 -5.12
N TYR A 45 -3.98 5.09 -5.35
CA TYR A 45 -3.78 5.87 -6.55
C TYR A 45 -2.99 5.07 -7.61
N GLU A 46 -1.84 4.48 -7.26
CA GLU A 46 -0.97 3.74 -8.19
C GLU A 46 -0.79 2.27 -7.76
N LYS A 47 -1.71 1.39 -8.18
CA LYS A 47 -1.74 -0.02 -7.74
C LYS A 47 -0.45 -0.79 -8.07
N GLY A 48 0.18 -0.51 -9.20
CA GLY A 48 1.36 -1.25 -9.69
C GLY A 48 2.70 -0.83 -9.10
N ALA A 49 2.76 0.26 -8.34
CA ALA A 49 4.01 0.77 -7.77
C ALA A 49 4.28 0.24 -6.36
N CYS A 50 3.38 -0.53 -5.76
CA CYS A 50 3.59 -1.07 -4.41
C CYS A 50 4.75 -2.09 -4.42
N ILE A 51 5.73 -1.86 -3.54
CA ILE A 51 6.90 -2.75 -3.35
C ILE A 51 6.79 -3.66 -2.12
N GLY A 52 5.61 -3.72 -1.50
CA GLY A 52 5.37 -4.60 -0.35
C GLY A 52 6.11 -4.20 0.94
N CYS A 53 6.53 -2.95 1.10
CA CYS A 53 7.26 -2.49 2.29
C CYS A 53 6.43 -2.41 3.58
N ARG A 54 5.09 -2.45 3.48
CA ARG A 54 4.13 -2.48 4.61
C ARG A 54 4.14 -1.29 5.58
N ASN A 55 4.86 -0.20 5.28
CA ASN A 55 4.84 0.99 6.15
C ASN A 55 3.42 1.53 6.40
N CYS A 56 2.57 1.55 5.38
CA CYS A 56 1.18 2.01 5.49
C CYS A 56 0.31 1.10 6.38
N GLU A 57 0.54 -0.22 6.35
CA GLU A 57 -0.15 -1.22 7.17
C GLU A 57 0.31 -1.14 8.62
N LEU A 58 1.62 -1.12 8.86
CA LEU A 58 2.21 -1.13 10.20
C LEU A 58 1.97 0.15 11.00
N HIS A 59 1.80 1.29 10.33
CA HIS A 59 1.64 2.59 10.98
C HIS A 59 0.22 3.14 10.90
N CYS A 60 -0.75 2.35 10.42
CA CYS A 60 -2.14 2.76 10.48
C CYS A 60 -2.66 2.56 11.92
N PRO A 61 -2.96 3.64 12.68
CA PRO A 61 -3.43 3.52 14.06
C PRO A 61 -4.79 2.82 14.17
N ASP A 62 -5.58 2.83 13.08
CA ASP A 62 -6.89 2.21 13.00
C ASP A 62 -6.87 0.82 12.34
N PHE A 63 -5.68 0.30 11.99
CA PHE A 63 -5.51 -0.97 11.26
C PHE A 63 -6.37 -1.07 9.99
N ALA A 64 -6.60 0.06 9.33
CA ALA A 64 -7.50 0.17 8.19
C ALA A 64 -6.87 -0.24 6.85
N ILE A 65 -5.59 -0.63 6.82
CA ILE A 65 -4.83 -0.92 5.60
C ILE A 65 -4.21 -2.30 5.72
N GLN A 66 -4.31 -3.09 4.64
CA GLN A 66 -3.65 -4.38 4.52
C GLN A 66 -2.83 -4.43 3.22
N VAL A 67 -1.63 -4.99 3.30
CA VAL A 67 -0.77 -5.24 2.13
C VAL A 67 -0.71 -6.73 1.83
N GLY A 68 -1.25 -7.12 0.68
CA GLY A 68 -1.20 -8.48 0.15
C GLY A 68 -0.10 -8.68 -0.88
N GLY A 69 0.15 -9.94 -1.23
CA GLY A 69 1.07 -10.35 -2.29
C GLY A 69 1.26 -11.86 -2.22
N GLU A 70 0.98 -12.56 -3.31
CA GLU A 70 1.22 -14.00 -3.44
C GLU A 70 2.51 -14.20 -4.22
N THR A 71 3.38 -15.10 -3.74
CA THR A 71 4.46 -15.64 -4.54
C THR A 71 3.81 -16.64 -5.50
N ILE A 72 3.64 -16.25 -6.77
CA ILE A 72 3.20 -17.15 -7.83
C ILE A 72 4.35 -18.10 -8.18
#